data_AF-A0A6H1C3N7-F1
#
_entry.id   AF-A0A6H1C3N7-F1
#
_cell.length_a   1.000
_cell.length_b   1.000
_cell.length_c   1.000
_cell.angle_alpha   90.00
_cell.angle_beta   90.00
_cell.angle_gamma   90.00
#
_symmetry.space_group_name_H-M   'P 1'
#
loop_
_entity.id
_entity.type
_entity.pdbx_description
1 polymer ?
#
loop_
_entity_poly.entity_id
_entity_poly.type
_entity_poly.pdbx_seq_one_letter_code
_entity_poly.pdbx_strand_id
1 'polypeptide(L)'
;MPDSLVVALPDTHPLAGARRLSIAQLAAESFVSLPPHEGAVLPDRLRRLAHAGGFVADVVQVAPDTQTALALVSAEVGCHLTLASVASNVTDPHVVFVPLDESTPDVDLRVAWRRDDTNPALHVVLKVVLGFADAANG
;
A
#
# COMPACT_ATOMS: atom_id res chain seq x y z
N MET A 1 -2.25 -4.21 14.03
CA MET A 1 -3.19 -3.21 13.49
C MET A 1 -3.37 -3.53 12.02
N PRO A 2 -4.60 -3.71 11.55
CA PRO A 2 -4.86 -3.91 10.13
C PRO A 2 -4.51 -2.64 9.35
N ASP A 3 -3.91 -2.81 8.17
CA ASP A 3 -3.69 -1.72 7.22
C ASP A 3 -4.33 -2.10 5.88
N SER A 4 -5.15 -1.19 5.35
CA SER A 4 -6.00 -1.45 4.19
C SER A 4 -5.34 -0.94 2.90
N LEU A 5 -5.68 -1.56 1.77
CA LEU A 5 -5.14 -1.18 0.47
C LEU A 5 -5.84 0.06 -0.11
N VAL A 6 -5.04 0.94 -0.72
CA VAL A 6 -5.48 2.12 -1.47
C VAL A 6 -4.70 2.22 -2.77
N VAL A 7 -5.26 2.90 -3.76
CA VAL A 7 -4.56 3.24 -5.01
C VAL A 7 -4.17 4.70 -4.98
N ALA A 8 -2.88 4.98 -5.17
CA ALA A 8 -2.36 6.29 -5.46
C ALA A 8 -2.55 6.58 -6.96
N LEU A 9 -3.18 7.71 -7.25
CA LEU A 9 -3.46 8.23 -8.59
C LEU A 9 -2.90 9.66 -8.72
N PRO A 10 -2.59 10.11 -9.93
CA PRO A 10 -2.44 11.55 -10.19
C PRO A 10 -3.71 12.31 -9.80
N ASP A 11 -3.59 13.54 -9.31
CA ASP A 11 -4.74 14.39 -8.98
C ASP A 11 -5.61 14.74 -10.21
N THR A 12 -5.02 14.67 -11.40
CA THR A 12 -5.68 14.85 -12.71
C THR A 12 -6.45 13.61 -13.20
N HIS A 13 -6.28 12.46 -12.56
CA HIS A 13 -6.88 11.21 -13.01
C HIS A 13 -8.42 11.24 -12.91
N PRO A 14 -9.19 10.69 -13.89
CA PRO A 14 -10.66 10.75 -13.85
C PRO A 14 -11.31 10.15 -12.59
N LEU A 15 -10.65 9.17 -11.97
CA LEU A 15 -11.08 8.53 -10.72
C LEU A 15 -10.56 9.21 -9.44
N ALA A 16 -9.78 10.31 -9.55
CA ALA A 16 -9.19 11.02 -8.43
C ALA A 16 -10.23 11.52 -7.41
N GLY A 17 -11.42 11.91 -7.89
CA GLY A 17 -12.53 12.37 -7.05
C GLY A 17 -13.45 11.26 -6.52
N ALA A 18 -13.14 9.99 -6.81
CA ALA A 18 -13.98 8.88 -6.37
C ALA A 18 -13.84 8.64 -4.87
N ARG A 19 -14.95 8.37 -4.17
CA ARG A 19 -14.93 8.00 -2.75
C ARG A 19 -14.23 6.65 -2.52
N ARG A 20 -14.44 5.73 -3.47
CA ARG A 20 -13.82 4.40 -3.58
C ARG A 20 -13.83 4.02 -5.06
N LEU A 21 -12.98 3.08 -5.45
CA LEU A 21 -12.95 2.51 -6.81
C LEU A 21 -12.79 1.00 -6.77
N SER A 22 -13.27 0.30 -7.79
CA SER A 22 -12.93 -1.10 -8.02
C SER A 22 -11.64 -1.20 -8.83
N ILE A 23 -10.79 -2.18 -8.51
CA ILE A 23 -9.55 -2.46 -9.26
C ILE A 23 -9.84 -2.70 -10.76
N ALA A 24 -11.00 -3.27 -11.11
CA ALA A 24 -11.39 -3.51 -12.49
C ALA A 24 -11.55 -2.22 -13.32
N GLN A 25 -11.80 -1.08 -12.67
CA GLN A 25 -11.86 0.23 -13.34
C GLN A 25 -10.48 0.71 -13.80
N LEU A 26 -9.40 0.11 -13.30
CA LEU A 26 -8.02 0.42 -13.66
C LEU A 26 -7.43 -0.56 -14.69
N ALA A 27 -8.28 -1.38 -15.34
CA ALA A 27 -7.82 -2.42 -16.24
C ALA A 27 -7.05 -1.92 -17.48
N ALA A 28 -7.27 -0.65 -17.85
CA ALA A 28 -6.59 0.01 -18.97
C ALA A 28 -5.45 0.96 -18.52
N GLU A 29 -5.20 1.04 -17.22
CA GLU A 29 -4.20 1.96 -16.66
C GLU A 29 -2.83 1.29 -16.55
N SER A 30 -1.77 2.10 -16.70
CA SER A 30 -0.41 1.68 -16.41
C SER A 30 -0.11 1.78 -14.91
N PHE A 31 0.76 0.89 -14.42
CA PHE A 31 1.13 0.78 -13.02
C PHE A 31 2.61 0.99 -12.78
N VAL A 32 2.93 1.73 -11.72
CA VAL A 32 4.23 1.75 -11.08
C VAL A 32 4.19 0.73 -9.94
N SER A 33 5.10 -0.25 -9.95
CA SER A 33 5.18 -1.28 -8.91
C SER A 33 6.47 -1.19 -8.10
N LEU A 34 6.55 -1.97 -7.02
CA LEU A 34 7.78 -2.20 -6.26
C LEU A 34 8.49 -3.47 -6.76
N PRO A 35 9.77 -3.68 -6.41
CA PRO A 35 10.52 -4.82 -6.90
C PRO A 35 9.88 -6.12 -6.40
N PRO A 36 9.60 -7.10 -7.29
CA PRO A 36 9.11 -8.39 -6.85
C PRO A 36 10.24 -9.15 -6.14
N HIS A 37 9.98 -9.62 -4.93
CA HIS A 37 10.85 -10.56 -4.22
C HIS A 37 9.99 -11.52 -3.40
N GLU A 38 10.60 -12.58 -2.87
CA GLU A 38 9.91 -13.50 -1.97
C GLU A 38 9.35 -12.73 -0.77
N GLY A 39 8.05 -12.87 -0.52
CA GLY A 39 7.34 -12.14 0.53
C GLY A 39 6.97 -10.68 0.20
N ALA A 40 7.21 -10.19 -1.01
CA ALA A 40 6.79 -8.83 -1.40
C ALA A 40 5.26 -8.71 -1.40
N VAL A 41 4.73 -7.88 -0.49
CA VAL A 41 3.28 -7.78 -0.26
C VAL A 41 2.57 -7.02 -1.38
N LEU A 42 3.03 -5.79 -1.70
CA LEU A 42 2.31 -4.89 -2.61
C LEU A 42 2.26 -5.39 -4.07
N PRO A 43 3.38 -5.81 -4.71
CA PRO A 43 3.33 -6.34 -6.08
C PRO A 43 2.45 -7.59 -6.19
N ASP A 44 2.48 -8.47 -5.19
CA ASP A 44 1.69 -9.69 -5.17
C ASP A 44 0.20 -9.40 -4.88
N ARG A 45 -0.12 -8.39 -4.06
CA ARG A 45 -1.51 -7.90 -3.90
C ARG A 45 -2.03 -7.28 -5.19
N LEU A 46 -1.26 -6.44 -5.87
CA LEU A 46 -1.63 -5.86 -7.16
C LEU A 46 -1.94 -6.95 -8.19
N ARG A 47 -1.03 -7.92 -8.34
CA ARG A 47 -1.21 -9.06 -9.26
C ARG A 47 -2.49 -9.85 -8.97
N ARG A 48 -2.77 -10.16 -7.70
CA ARG A 48 -4.00 -10.89 -7.32
C ARG A 48 -5.27 -10.07 -7.55
N LEU A 49 -5.24 -8.79 -7.21
CA LEU A 49 -6.38 -7.89 -7.39
C LEU A 49 -6.70 -7.72 -8.87
N ALA A 50 -5.69 -7.42 -9.70
CA ALA A 50 -5.85 -7.33 -11.14
C ALA A 50 -6.45 -8.63 -11.71
N HIS A 51 -5.89 -9.78 -11.33
CA HIS A 51 -6.39 -11.07 -11.78
C HIS A 51 -7.84 -11.32 -11.34
N ALA A 52 -8.21 -10.98 -10.10
CA ALA A 52 -9.59 -11.09 -9.62
C ALA A 52 -10.54 -10.11 -10.35
N GLY A 53 -10.04 -8.94 -10.74
CA GLY A 53 -10.73 -7.96 -11.59
C GLY A 53 -10.75 -8.31 -13.07
N GLY A 54 -10.20 -9.47 -13.48
CA GLY A 54 -10.25 -9.95 -14.86
C GLY A 54 -9.18 -9.38 -15.80
N PHE A 55 -8.10 -8.80 -15.28
CA PHE A 55 -7.02 -8.24 -16.09
C PHE A 55 -5.63 -8.56 -15.52
N VAL A 56 -4.59 -8.24 -16.29
CA VAL A 56 -3.19 -8.26 -15.84
C VAL A 56 -2.73 -6.82 -15.78
N ALA A 57 -2.23 -6.39 -14.62
CA ALA A 57 -1.73 -5.03 -14.46
C ALA A 57 -0.55 -4.76 -15.40
N ASP A 58 -0.64 -3.69 -16.20
CA ASP A 58 0.43 -3.24 -17.08
C ASP A 58 1.49 -2.48 -16.27
N VAL A 59 2.51 -3.19 -15.77
CA VAL A 59 3.58 -2.59 -14.96
C VAL A 59 4.63 -1.98 -15.87
N VAL A 60 4.55 -0.66 -16.07
CA VAL A 60 5.47 0.11 -16.95
C VAL A 60 6.76 0.53 -16.27
N GLN A 61 6.76 0.60 -14.93
CA GLN A 61 7.93 0.99 -14.14
C GLN A 61 7.97 0.23 -12.83
N VAL A 62 9.18 -0.19 -12.43
CA VAL A 62 9.46 -0.74 -11.10
C VAL A 62 10.32 0.27 -10.34
N ALA A 63 9.74 0.88 -9.32
CA ALA A 63 10.42 1.83 -8.44
C ALA A 63 11.15 1.09 -7.31
N PRO A 64 12.28 1.61 -6.79
CA PRO A 64 13.02 0.97 -5.71
C PRO A 64 12.30 1.03 -4.35
N ASP A 65 11.44 2.03 -4.14
CA ASP A 65 10.69 2.25 -2.91
C ASP A 65 9.37 3.00 -3.17
N THR A 66 8.50 3.03 -2.15
CA THR A 66 7.19 3.69 -2.23
C THR A 66 7.31 5.19 -2.49
N GLN A 67 8.31 5.86 -1.94
CA GLN A 67 8.49 7.31 -2.15
C GLN A 67 8.78 7.61 -3.62
N THR A 68 9.67 6.84 -4.25
CA THR A 68 9.98 6.95 -5.66
C THR A 68 8.78 6.57 -6.53
N ALA A 69 8.01 5.54 -6.13
CA ALA A 69 6.78 5.17 -6.81
C ALA A 69 5.77 6.33 -6.82
N LEU A 70 5.57 7.00 -5.68
CA LEU A 70 4.65 8.14 -5.57
C LEU A 70 5.13 9.36 -6.38
N ALA A 71 6.44 9.61 -6.46
CA ALA A 71 6.97 10.64 -7.34
C ALA A 71 6.67 10.36 -8.83
N LEU A 72 6.67 9.09 -9.23
CA LEU A 72 6.30 8.69 -10.59
C LEU A 72 4.79 8.78 -10.84
N VAL A 73 3.96 8.53 -9.82
CA VAL A 73 2.51 8.79 -9.87
C VAL A 73 2.25 10.29 -10.06
N SER A 74 2.91 11.14 -9.25
CA SER A 74 2.86 12.60 -9.35
C SER A 74 3.27 13.12 -10.75
N ALA A 75 4.22 12.42 -11.40
CA ALA A 75 4.64 12.67 -12.77
C ALA A 75 3.77 12.00 -13.86
N GLU A 76 2.58 11.48 -13.50
CA GLU A 76 1.62 10.83 -14.40
C GLU A 76 2.14 9.60 -15.15
N VAL A 77 3.17 8.92 -14.63
CA VAL A 77 3.73 7.69 -15.23
C VAL A 77 2.76 6.50 -15.10
N GLY A 78 1.94 6.49 -14.06
CA GLY A 78 0.94 5.45 -13.83
C GLY A 78 0.39 5.47 -12.40
N CYS A 79 -0.46 4.49 -12.09
CA CYS A 79 -1.07 4.28 -10.78
C CYS A 79 -0.17 3.44 -9.86
N HIS A 80 -0.34 3.53 -8.55
CA HIS A 80 0.42 2.70 -7.60
C HIS A 80 -0.47 2.12 -6.49
N LEU A 81 -0.42 0.81 -6.27
CA LEU A 81 -1.10 0.17 -5.14
C LEU A 81 -0.24 0.29 -3.88
N THR A 82 -0.81 0.85 -2.81
CA THR A 82 -0.12 1.05 -1.53
C THR A 82 -1.08 0.87 -0.35
N LEU A 83 -0.64 1.25 0.85
CA LEU A 83 -1.38 1.13 2.10
C LEU A 83 -1.96 2.48 2.56
N ALA A 84 -3.09 2.43 3.27
CA ALA A 84 -3.75 3.62 3.81
C ALA A 84 -2.86 4.40 4.81
N SER A 85 -1.98 3.70 5.54
CA SER A 85 -0.99 4.34 6.40
C SER A 85 -0.01 5.24 5.62
N VAL A 86 0.34 4.89 4.38
CA VAL A 86 1.18 5.73 3.52
C VAL A 86 0.45 7.00 3.13
N ALA A 87 -0.84 6.88 2.76
CA ALA A 87 -1.67 8.03 2.41
C ALA A 87 -1.75 9.08 3.54
N SER A 88 -1.67 8.64 4.79
CA SER A 88 -1.71 9.52 5.97
C SER A 88 -0.40 10.29 6.23
N ASN A 89 0.70 9.92 5.55
CA ASN A 89 2.03 10.48 5.78
C ASN A 89 2.62 11.19 4.54
N VAL A 90 1.91 11.18 3.41
CA VAL A 90 2.34 11.81 2.16
C VAL A 90 1.62 13.14 1.98
N THR A 91 2.36 14.18 1.57
CA THR A 91 1.85 15.55 1.43
C THR A 91 1.94 16.12 0.01
N ASP A 92 2.27 15.30 -0.98
CA ASP A 92 2.32 15.73 -2.38
C ASP A 92 0.89 16.01 -2.89
N PRO A 93 0.54 17.26 -3.26
CA PRO A 93 -0.81 17.60 -3.71
C PRO A 93 -1.18 16.99 -5.07
N HIS A 94 -0.20 16.52 -5.84
CA HIS A 94 -0.43 15.90 -7.16
C HIS A 94 -0.74 14.41 -7.07
N VAL A 95 -0.81 13.85 -5.85
CA VAL A 95 -1.16 12.46 -5.62
C VAL A 95 -2.37 12.37 -4.72
N VAL A 96 -3.39 11.66 -5.20
CA VAL A 96 -4.58 11.34 -4.42
C VAL A 96 -4.64 9.85 -4.13
N PHE A 97 -5.17 9.49 -2.96
CA PHE A 97 -5.29 8.11 -2.53
C PHE A 97 -6.76 7.70 -2.48
N VAL A 98 -7.15 6.74 -3.31
CA VAL A 98 -8.52 6.26 -3.39
C VAL A 98 -8.61 4.83 -2.84
N PRO A 99 -9.46 4.56 -1.84
CA PRO A 99 -9.68 3.21 -1.32
C PRO A 99 -10.30 2.27 -2.35
N LEU A 100 -9.94 0.98 -2.27
CA LEU A 100 -10.53 -0.07 -3.11
C LEU A 100 -11.88 -0.56 -2.58
N ASP A 101 -12.83 -0.87 -3.46
CA ASP A 101 -14.11 -1.51 -3.09
C ASP A 101 -13.96 -2.98 -2.74
N GLU A 102 -12.94 -3.64 -3.27
CA GLU A 102 -12.67 -5.05 -3.01
C GLU A 102 -12.38 -5.26 -1.53
N SER A 103 -13.13 -6.19 -0.92
CA SER A 103 -12.78 -6.72 0.40
C SER A 103 -11.47 -7.50 0.25
N THR A 104 -10.39 -6.87 0.67
CA THR A 104 -9.07 -7.49 0.71
C THR A 104 -8.75 -7.80 2.16
N PRO A 105 -8.15 -8.96 2.47
CA PRO A 105 -7.61 -9.19 3.79
C PRO A 105 -6.60 -8.09 4.10
N ASP A 106 -6.81 -7.41 5.22
CA ASP A 106 -5.89 -6.38 5.68
C ASP A 106 -4.45 -6.92 5.72
N VAL A 107 -3.50 -6.01 5.54
CA VAL A 107 -2.10 -6.34 5.68
C VAL A 107 -1.78 -6.37 7.18
N ASP A 108 -1.57 -7.57 7.71
CA ASP A 108 -1.15 -7.76 9.09
C ASP A 108 0.29 -7.27 9.29
N LEU A 109 0.46 -6.19 10.05
CA LEU A 109 1.75 -5.83 10.59
C LEU A 109 2.11 -6.74 11.77
N ARG A 110 3.24 -7.44 11.67
CA ARG A 110 3.73 -8.37 12.70
C ARG A 110 5.15 -8.00 13.12
N VAL A 111 5.45 -8.22 14.41
CA VAL A 111 6.80 -8.06 14.97
C VAL A 111 7.34 -9.44 15.31
N ALA A 112 8.59 -9.70 14.95
CA ALA A 112 9.29 -10.94 15.26
C ALA A 112 10.63 -10.64 15.94
N TRP A 113 10.96 -11.42 16.96
CA TRP A 113 12.22 -11.34 17.70
C TRP A 113 12.72 -12.73 18.05
N ARG A 114 14.00 -12.85 18.44
CA ARG A 114 14.56 -14.12 18.90
C ARG A 114 13.97 -14.46 20.26
N ARG A 115 13.53 -15.71 20.44
CA ARG A 115 12.90 -16.17 21.69
C ARG A 115 13.76 -15.91 22.93
N ASP A 116 15.08 -16.03 22.78
CA ASP A 116 16.04 -15.96 23.89
C ASP A 116 16.76 -14.60 23.96
N ASP A 117 16.23 -13.55 23.33
CA ASP A 117 16.81 -12.21 23.38
C ASP A 117 16.57 -11.56 24.75
N THR A 118 17.67 -11.30 25.48
CA THR A 118 17.67 -10.73 26.83
C THR A 118 17.91 -9.23 26.86
N ASN A 119 18.00 -8.56 25.70
CA ASN A 119 18.26 -7.13 25.64
C ASN A 119 17.11 -6.34 26.30
N PRO A 120 17.37 -5.53 27.35
CA PRO A 120 16.34 -4.71 27.97
C PRO A 120 15.67 -3.74 26.98
N ALA A 121 16.40 -3.28 25.96
CA ALA A 121 15.84 -2.40 24.93
C ALA A 121 14.71 -3.07 24.14
N LEU A 122 14.78 -4.39 23.90
CA LEU A 122 13.72 -5.13 23.22
C LEU A 122 12.40 -5.05 23.99
N HIS A 123 12.45 -5.17 25.32
CA HIS A 123 11.27 -5.08 26.17
C HIS A 123 10.63 -3.70 26.12
N VAL A 124 11.45 -2.63 26.06
CA VAL A 124 10.96 -1.25 25.91
C VAL A 124 10.29 -1.07 24.55
N VAL A 125 10.93 -1.53 23.46
CA VAL A 125 10.38 -1.44 22.10
C VAL A 125 9.08 -2.23 21.99
N LEU A 126 9.03 -3.47 22.47
CA LEU A 126 7.82 -4.29 22.45
C LEU A 126 6.69 -3.65 23.25
N LYS A 127 6.98 -3.05 24.41
CA LYS A 127 5.98 -2.34 25.21
C LYS A 127 5.39 -1.15 24.44
N VAL A 128 6.22 -0.39 23.72
CA VAL A 128 5.77 0.74 22.90
C VAL A 128 4.94 0.24 21.71
N VAL A 129 5.45 -0.73 20.95
CA VAL A 129 4.79 -1.23 19.74
C VAL A 129 3.48 -1.95 20.04
N LEU A 130 3.43 -2.76 21.10
CA LEU A 130 2.21 -3.45 21.52
C LEU A 130 1.23 -2.50 22.22
N GLY A 131 1.72 -1.45 22.90
CA GLY A 131 0.86 -0.43 23.50
C GLY A 131 0.04 0.37 22.48
N PHE A 132 0.53 0.52 21.24
CA PHE A 132 -0.26 1.11 20.15
C PHE A 132 -1.40 0.22 19.67
N ALA A 133 -1.28 -1.11 19.82
CA ALA A 133 -2.32 -2.06 19.41
C ALA A 133 -3.54 -2.02 20.34
N ASP A 134 -3.34 -1.72 21.63
CA ASP A 134 -4.43 -1.62 22.62
C ASP A 134 -5.21 -0.28 22.50
N ALA A 135 -4.54 0.81 22.11
CA ALA A 135 -5.18 2.12 21.96
C ALA A 135 -6.06 2.26 20.69
N ALA A 136 -5.89 1.38 19.71
CA ALA A 136 -6.67 1.38 18.47
C ALA A 136 -7.98 0.58 18.54
N ASN A 137 -8.23 -0.11 19.66
CA ASN A 137 -9.45 -0.88 19.94
C ASN A 137 -10.34 -0.23 21.02
N GLY A 138 -10.08 1.03 21.36
CA GLY A 138 -10.82 1.82 22.36
C GLY A 138 -11.71 2.88 21.75
#